data_AF-A0A8J8GGK9-F1
#
_entry.id   AF-A0A8J8GGK9-F1
#
_cell.length_a   1.000
_cell.length_b   1.000
_cell.length_c   1.000
_cell.angle_alpha   90.00
_cell.angle_beta   90.00
_cell.angle_gamma   90.00
#
_symmetry.space_group_name_H-M   'P 1'
#
loop_
_entity.id
_entity.type
_entity.pdbx_description
1 polymer ?
#
loop_
_entity_poly.entity_id
_entity_poly.type
_entity_poly.pdbx_seq_one_letter_code
_entity_poly.pdbx_strand_id
1 'polypeptide(L)'
;MVKEYKLFIDGRWVDSISGKTFKSYNPANGELNGIIAEAGAEDVDLAVKAARRAFESGPWSEMAPSDRGRLLYKAAQKLWENLDYLAELESRDNGLTINETKHIAIPASIDVLEFYAGLANKIQGETLSSPKNRLNITIREPLGVIGAIVPWNFPIMLTMWKLAPALAAGNTIVIKPSEETPISVLELARLFQEAGIPDGVINVVNGYGHIAGEALASHPGVDKIAFTGSTDTGKLIMQAASKNLKPVSLELGGKSPNIIFDDANIEDAVNGSLFGIYFAQGQVCAAGSRLFVQESVYDKFMQAFVDKAKSIRVGNPLDPTTQMGPQISAEHLGKIEKYVQLGLDEGAKLVIGGSRPDIGLNGNYFTPTIFENVSNEMTIAREEIFGPVVSVIRFKDEEDALIKANDTIYGLASGVWTKDIKRVFRMARGLKAGTVYVNTFSMLDSAAPFGGTKQSGFGRELGMEAMNMYTETKHVWVDLSPQALNWYGL
;
A
#
# COMPACT_ATOMS: atom_id res chain seq x y z
N MET A 1 27.96 9.54 15.52
CA MET A 1 28.37 8.50 14.55
C MET A 1 27.20 8.27 13.63
N VAL A 2 27.44 8.17 12.31
CA VAL A 2 26.40 7.85 11.33
C VAL A 2 25.97 6.40 11.56
N LYS A 3 24.64 6.12 11.61
CA LYS A 3 24.14 4.76 11.80
C LYS A 3 24.24 4.00 10.47
N GLU A 4 24.83 2.81 10.52
CA GLU A 4 24.92 1.89 9.39
C GLU A 4 23.84 0.81 9.53
N TYR A 5 23.17 0.51 8.42
CA TYR A 5 22.08 -0.47 8.35
C TYR A 5 22.46 -1.58 7.38
N LYS A 6 22.38 -2.81 7.88
CA LYS A 6 22.73 -4.03 7.16
C LYS A 6 21.50 -4.65 6.50
N LEU A 7 21.71 -5.66 5.66
CA LEU A 7 20.65 -6.56 5.21
C LEU A 7 20.24 -7.47 6.38
N PHE A 8 18.99 -7.94 6.40
CA PHE A 8 18.53 -8.95 7.35
C PHE A 8 18.27 -10.24 6.60
N ILE A 9 19.17 -11.21 6.70
CA ILE A 9 19.06 -12.48 5.96
C ILE A 9 19.27 -13.61 6.96
N ASP A 10 18.34 -14.56 6.98
CA ASP A 10 18.48 -15.78 7.77
C ASP A 10 18.73 -15.52 9.27
N GLY A 11 17.96 -14.60 9.85
CA GLY A 11 18.09 -14.21 11.26
C GLY A 11 19.34 -13.38 11.58
N ARG A 12 20.12 -12.95 10.58
CA ARG A 12 21.41 -12.27 10.77
C ARG A 12 21.48 -10.95 10.02
N TRP A 13 22.16 -10.00 10.66
CA TRP A 13 22.51 -8.71 10.07
C TRP A 13 23.81 -8.84 9.29
N VAL A 14 23.73 -8.74 7.96
CA VAL A 14 24.86 -8.98 7.04
C VAL A 14 25.09 -7.80 6.10
N ASP A 15 26.35 -7.52 5.79
CA ASP A 15 26.70 -6.54 4.76
C ASP A 15 26.31 -7.07 3.37
N SER A 16 26.15 -6.19 2.37
CA SER A 16 26.03 -6.67 0.98
C SER A 16 27.32 -7.37 0.57
N ILE A 17 27.20 -8.46 -0.20
CA ILE A 17 28.33 -9.16 -0.81
C ILE A 17 29.24 -8.20 -1.58
N SER A 18 28.66 -7.20 -2.26
CA SER A 18 29.42 -6.23 -3.04
C SER A 18 30.15 -5.18 -2.18
N GLY A 19 29.79 -5.06 -0.90
CA GLY A 19 30.23 -3.98 -0.01
C GLY A 19 29.64 -2.60 -0.34
N LYS A 20 28.76 -2.49 -1.35
CA LYS A 20 28.13 -1.22 -1.72
C LYS A 20 27.13 -0.76 -0.69
N THR A 21 26.96 0.55 -0.61
CA THR A 21 26.00 1.23 0.25
C THR A 21 25.38 2.43 -0.45
N PHE A 22 24.19 2.82 0.00
CA PHE A 22 23.53 4.06 -0.35
C PHE A 22 23.13 4.84 0.91
N LYS A 23 22.65 6.07 0.73
CA LYS A 23 22.30 6.98 1.84
C LYS A 23 20.78 7.19 1.86
N SER A 24 20.18 7.09 3.04
CA SER A 24 18.81 7.57 3.30
C SER A 24 18.87 8.97 3.93
N TYR A 25 17.98 9.85 3.51
CA TYR A 25 17.95 11.26 3.93
C TYR A 25 16.60 11.61 4.55
N ASN A 26 16.62 12.45 5.56
CA ASN A 26 15.41 13.01 6.13
C ASN A 26 14.82 14.07 5.17
N PRO A 27 13.59 13.89 4.66
CA PRO A 27 12.99 14.83 3.70
C PRO A 27 12.72 16.22 4.28
N ALA A 28 12.68 16.36 5.61
CA ALA A 28 12.33 17.60 6.30
C ALA A 28 13.49 18.60 6.40
N ASN A 29 14.73 18.11 6.37
CA ASN A 29 15.91 18.95 6.59
C ASN A 29 17.14 18.54 5.75
N GLY A 30 17.07 17.43 5.00
CA GLY A 30 18.17 16.92 4.19
C GLY A 30 19.29 16.26 4.98
N GLU A 31 19.13 16.05 6.29
CA GLU A 31 20.11 15.36 7.11
C GLU A 31 20.18 13.88 6.78
N LEU A 32 21.34 13.27 6.98
CA LEU A 32 21.54 11.84 6.73
C LEU A 32 20.87 11.01 7.83
N ASN A 33 19.89 10.18 7.47
CA ASN A 33 19.27 9.21 8.39
C ASN A 33 20.21 8.03 8.66
N GLY A 34 20.90 7.54 7.63
CA GLY A 34 21.82 6.41 7.75
C GLY A 34 22.46 5.99 6.44
N ILE A 35 23.47 5.13 6.55
CA ILE A 35 24.12 4.45 5.41
C ILE A 35 23.56 3.03 5.36
N ILE A 36 23.04 2.63 4.21
CA ILE A 36 22.29 1.39 4.03
C ILE A 36 23.04 0.46 3.08
N ALA A 37 23.19 -0.82 3.43
CA ALA A 37 23.73 -1.83 2.52
C ALA A 37 22.91 -1.93 1.24
N GLU A 38 23.57 -1.96 0.08
CA GLU A 38 22.96 -2.04 -1.25
C GLU A 38 22.97 -3.48 -1.76
N ALA A 39 21.86 -4.20 -1.60
CA ALA A 39 21.69 -5.55 -2.07
C ALA A 39 21.75 -5.65 -3.60
N GLY A 40 22.57 -6.57 -4.08
CA GLY A 40 22.61 -7.03 -5.47
C GLY A 40 21.80 -8.32 -5.69
N ALA A 41 21.86 -8.86 -6.90
CA ALA A 41 21.20 -10.12 -7.24
C ALA A 41 21.71 -11.31 -6.40
N GLU A 42 22.99 -11.32 -6.03
CA GLU A 42 23.59 -12.37 -5.19
C GLU A 42 23.04 -12.33 -3.76
N ASP A 43 22.84 -11.14 -3.20
CA ASP A 43 22.22 -10.97 -1.88
C ASP A 43 20.76 -11.43 -1.89
N VAL A 44 20.03 -11.13 -2.97
CA VAL A 44 18.65 -11.61 -3.18
C VAL A 44 18.60 -13.14 -3.28
N ASP A 45 19.51 -13.77 -4.02
CA ASP A 45 19.60 -15.23 -4.12
C ASP A 45 19.87 -15.88 -2.75
N LEU A 46 20.75 -15.30 -1.92
CA LEU A 46 20.96 -15.76 -0.55
C LEU A 46 19.69 -15.65 0.31
N ALA A 47 18.99 -14.52 0.24
CA ALA A 47 17.74 -14.32 0.97
C ALA A 47 16.64 -15.31 0.53
N VAL A 48 16.50 -15.55 -0.78
CA VAL A 48 15.52 -16.50 -1.31
C VAL A 48 15.88 -17.93 -0.93
N LYS A 49 17.16 -18.32 -0.94
CA LYS A 49 17.61 -19.64 -0.48
C LYS A 49 17.34 -19.85 1.00
N ALA A 50 17.55 -18.83 1.84
CA ALA A 50 17.21 -18.87 3.26
C ALA A 50 15.69 -19.02 3.47
N ALA A 51 14.88 -18.22 2.76
CA ALA A 51 13.43 -18.30 2.79
C ALA A 51 12.90 -19.66 2.35
N ARG A 52 13.45 -20.22 1.26
CA ARG A 52 13.10 -21.55 0.77
C ARG A 52 13.44 -22.63 1.79
N ARG A 53 14.65 -22.61 2.36
CA ARG A 53 15.03 -23.58 3.39
C ARG A 53 14.12 -23.50 4.62
N ALA A 54 13.79 -22.29 5.08
CA ALA A 54 12.87 -22.08 6.18
C ALA A 54 11.44 -22.57 5.88
N PHE A 55 11.01 -22.51 4.61
CA PHE A 55 9.72 -23.02 4.16
C PHE A 55 9.68 -24.55 4.04
N GLU A 56 10.67 -25.17 3.39
CA GLU A 56 10.65 -26.62 3.09
C GLU A 56 11.09 -27.50 4.28
N SER A 57 11.92 -26.96 5.16
CA SER A 57 12.57 -27.75 6.23
C SER A 57 12.60 -27.04 7.58
N GLY A 58 12.19 -25.78 7.62
CA GLY A 58 12.05 -25.03 8.87
C GLY A 58 10.72 -25.33 9.57
N PRO A 59 10.56 -24.85 10.80
CA PRO A 59 9.38 -25.16 11.60
C PRO A 59 8.13 -24.37 11.18
N TRP A 60 8.22 -23.38 10.29
CA TRP A 60 7.17 -22.38 10.10
C TRP A 60 5.95 -22.85 9.30
N SER A 61 6.19 -23.44 8.13
CA SER A 61 5.13 -23.94 7.23
C SER A 61 4.30 -25.04 7.90
N GLU A 62 4.97 -25.95 8.60
CA GLU A 62 4.38 -27.07 9.35
C GLU A 62 3.88 -26.68 10.76
N MET A 63 4.18 -25.46 11.23
CA MET A 63 3.70 -24.99 12.53
C MET A 63 2.18 -25.04 12.59
N ALA A 64 1.61 -25.47 13.73
CA ALA A 64 0.18 -25.42 13.90
C ALA A 64 -0.32 -23.97 13.67
N PRO A 65 -1.39 -23.75 12.89
CA PRO A 65 -1.81 -22.39 12.54
C PRO A 65 -2.11 -21.49 13.75
N SER A 66 -2.60 -22.08 14.85
CA SER A 66 -2.80 -21.37 16.12
C SER A 66 -1.49 -20.91 16.78
N ASP A 67 -0.40 -21.65 16.64
CA ASP A 67 0.93 -21.26 17.15
C ASP A 67 1.54 -20.14 16.31
N ARG A 68 1.37 -20.18 14.98
CA ARG A 68 1.70 -19.03 14.12
C ARG A 68 0.94 -17.78 14.55
N GLY A 69 -0.37 -17.89 14.74
CA GLY A 69 -1.20 -16.79 15.24
C GLY A 69 -0.71 -16.21 16.57
N ARG A 70 -0.28 -17.05 17.52
CA ARG A 70 0.29 -16.59 18.80
C ARG A 70 1.61 -15.81 18.62
N LEU A 71 2.49 -16.25 17.72
CA LEU A 71 3.73 -15.54 17.44
C LEU A 71 3.47 -14.19 16.73
N LEU A 72 2.51 -14.14 15.81
CA LEU A 72 2.08 -12.88 15.18
C LEU A 72 1.46 -11.92 16.19
N TYR A 73 0.63 -12.42 17.11
CA TYR A 73 0.09 -11.60 18.19
C TYR A 73 1.21 -11.09 19.11
N LYS A 74 2.21 -11.91 19.43
CA LYS A 74 3.39 -11.46 20.20
C LYS A 74 4.19 -10.39 19.46
N ALA A 75 4.33 -10.49 18.14
CA ALA A 75 4.92 -9.43 17.31
C ALA A 75 4.09 -8.14 17.37
N ALA A 76 2.76 -8.22 17.30
CA ALA A 76 1.88 -7.05 17.48
C ALA A 76 2.11 -6.36 18.84
N GLN A 77 2.24 -7.13 19.92
CA GLN A 77 2.58 -6.55 21.24
C GLN A 77 3.95 -5.86 21.24
N LYS A 78 4.96 -6.41 20.55
CA LYS A 78 6.27 -5.75 20.38
C LYS A 78 6.16 -4.43 19.64
N LEU A 79 5.28 -4.33 18.65
CA LEU A 79 5.03 -3.08 17.93
C LEU A 79 4.31 -2.06 18.84
N TRP A 80 3.32 -2.47 19.64
CA TRP A 80 2.69 -1.59 20.64
C TRP A 80 3.69 -1.06 21.66
N GLU A 81 4.57 -1.93 22.18
CA GLU A 81 5.65 -1.56 23.12
C GLU A 81 6.63 -0.53 22.51
N ASN A 82 6.78 -0.51 21.18
CA ASN A 82 7.70 0.36 20.45
C ASN A 82 6.98 1.45 19.63
N LEU A 83 5.69 1.70 19.88
CA LEU A 83 4.87 2.56 19.03
C LEU A 83 5.46 3.96 18.84
N ASP A 84 5.86 4.62 19.93
CA ASP A 84 6.41 5.98 19.87
C ASP A 84 7.74 6.01 19.09
N TYR A 85 8.58 5.00 19.29
CA TYR A 85 9.84 4.85 18.56
C TYR A 85 9.61 4.66 17.06
N LEU A 86 8.70 3.75 16.69
CA LEU A 86 8.35 3.49 15.29
C LEU A 86 7.72 4.71 14.63
N ALA A 87 6.85 5.44 15.33
CA ALA A 87 6.20 6.64 14.80
C ALA A 87 7.22 7.76 14.51
N GLU A 88 8.15 8.01 15.44
CA GLU A 88 9.21 8.99 15.25
C GLU A 88 10.17 8.58 14.13
N LEU A 89 10.51 7.29 14.05
CA LEU A 89 11.36 6.74 13.00
C LEU A 89 10.72 6.89 11.62
N GLU A 90 9.46 6.48 11.47
CA GLU A 90 8.70 6.58 10.22
C GLU A 90 8.62 8.04 9.75
N SER A 91 8.29 8.96 10.67
CA SER A 91 8.16 10.40 10.37
C SER A 91 9.48 11.02 9.89
N ARG A 92 10.63 10.55 10.41
CA ARG A 92 11.96 10.98 9.96
C ARG A 92 12.37 10.39 8.61
N ASP A 93 11.96 9.16 8.33
CA ASP A 93 12.34 8.48 7.09
C ASP A 93 11.48 8.96 5.92
N ASN A 94 10.17 9.17 6.12
CA ASN A 94 9.23 9.44 5.03
C ASN A 94 8.54 10.82 5.05
N GLY A 95 8.67 11.60 6.13
CA GLY A 95 8.09 12.93 6.24
C GLY A 95 6.60 12.98 6.62
N LEU A 96 5.96 11.85 6.93
CA LEU A 96 4.65 11.86 7.58
C LEU A 96 4.72 12.63 8.89
N THR A 97 3.64 13.32 9.25
CA THR A 97 3.60 14.02 10.53
C THR A 97 3.54 13.01 11.68
N ILE A 98 4.07 13.40 12.85
CA ILE A 98 4.10 12.54 14.03
C ILE A 98 2.70 12.12 14.46
N ASN A 99 1.69 12.96 14.23
CA ASN A 99 0.30 12.61 14.52
C ASN A 99 -0.23 11.54 13.55
N GLU A 100 0.09 11.64 12.26
CA GLU A 100 -0.30 10.63 11.26
C GLU A 100 0.37 9.28 11.55
N THR A 101 1.65 9.27 11.90
CA THR A 101 2.36 8.02 12.20
C THR A 101 1.90 7.41 13.52
N LYS A 102 1.85 8.20 14.60
CA LYS A 102 1.52 7.75 15.96
C LYS A 102 0.07 7.32 16.11
N HIS A 103 -0.87 8.01 15.46
CA HIS A 103 -2.30 7.79 15.68
C HIS A 103 -3.01 7.07 14.53
N ILE A 104 -2.38 6.94 13.36
CA ILE A 104 -2.99 6.31 12.20
C ILE A 104 -2.10 5.18 11.66
N ALA A 105 -0.93 5.49 11.10
CA ALA A 105 -0.16 4.52 10.32
C ALA A 105 0.35 3.33 11.16
N ILE A 106 0.97 3.59 12.32
CA ILE A 106 1.48 2.51 13.18
C ILE A 106 0.33 1.71 13.80
N PRO A 107 -0.69 2.32 14.44
CA PRO A 107 -1.85 1.57 14.93
C PRO A 107 -2.56 0.73 13.86
N ALA A 108 -2.78 1.28 12.66
CA ALA A 108 -3.40 0.53 11.55
C ALA A 108 -2.54 -0.65 11.10
N SER A 109 -1.22 -0.51 11.13
CA SER A 109 -0.30 -1.63 10.85
C SER A 109 -0.43 -2.73 11.90
N ILE A 110 -0.51 -2.35 13.18
CA ILE A 110 -0.67 -3.33 14.26
C ILE A 110 -2.02 -4.04 14.17
N ASP A 111 -3.10 -3.30 13.88
CA ASP A 111 -4.43 -3.86 13.66
C ASP A 111 -4.45 -4.91 12.53
N VAL A 112 -3.77 -4.65 11.41
CA VAL A 112 -3.60 -5.64 10.33
C VAL A 112 -2.90 -6.90 10.82
N LEU A 113 -1.84 -6.76 11.62
CA LEU A 113 -1.12 -7.91 12.16
C LEU A 113 -1.98 -8.72 13.14
N GLU A 114 -2.74 -8.05 14.01
CA GLU A 114 -3.65 -8.68 14.97
C GLU A 114 -4.82 -9.39 14.25
N PHE A 115 -5.36 -8.77 13.20
CA PHE A 115 -6.39 -9.38 12.35
C PHE A 115 -5.90 -10.71 11.76
N TYR A 116 -4.74 -10.72 11.11
CA TYR A 116 -4.20 -11.94 10.52
C TYR A 116 -3.67 -12.95 11.56
N ALA A 117 -3.22 -12.50 12.73
CA ALA A 117 -2.93 -13.37 13.86
C ALA A 117 -4.19 -14.16 14.30
N GLY A 118 -5.34 -13.48 14.38
CA GLY A 118 -6.63 -14.10 14.67
C GLY A 118 -7.18 -14.98 13.53
N LEU A 119 -6.79 -14.68 12.29
CA LEU A 119 -7.22 -15.40 11.09
C LEU A 119 -6.40 -16.65 10.79
N ALA A 120 -5.18 -16.79 11.33
CA ALA A 120 -4.24 -17.85 10.99
C ALA A 120 -4.85 -19.27 11.04
N ASN A 121 -5.73 -19.55 12.01
CA ASN A 121 -6.42 -20.85 12.15
C ASN A 121 -7.84 -20.91 11.57
N LYS A 122 -8.24 -19.91 10.78
CA LYS A 122 -9.58 -19.80 10.17
C LYS A 122 -9.55 -19.90 8.66
N ILE A 123 -8.39 -20.18 8.07
CA ILE A 123 -8.25 -20.49 6.65
C ILE A 123 -8.82 -21.90 6.44
N GLN A 124 -9.88 -22.02 5.64
CA GLN A 124 -10.63 -23.25 5.46
C GLN A 124 -10.61 -23.70 4.00
N GLY A 125 -10.64 -25.01 3.79
CA GLY A 125 -11.10 -25.61 2.54
C GLY A 125 -12.58 -25.98 2.63
N GLU A 126 -13.06 -26.69 1.62
CA GLU A 126 -14.47 -27.03 1.46
C GLU A 126 -14.65 -28.54 1.28
N THR A 127 -15.75 -29.08 1.80
CA THR A 127 -16.22 -30.42 1.42
C THR A 127 -17.19 -30.29 0.25
N LEU A 128 -16.86 -30.93 -0.87
CA LEU A 128 -17.63 -30.82 -2.10
C LEU A 128 -18.70 -31.92 -2.18
N SER A 129 -19.89 -31.57 -2.68
CA SER A 129 -20.97 -32.51 -2.90
C SER A 129 -20.53 -33.65 -3.83
N SER A 130 -20.59 -34.89 -3.33
CA SER A 130 -20.01 -36.07 -3.97
C SER A 130 -20.92 -37.30 -3.82
N PRO A 131 -20.96 -38.22 -4.80
CA PRO A 131 -21.56 -39.54 -4.62
C PRO A 131 -20.96 -40.28 -3.41
N LYS A 132 -21.73 -41.15 -2.75
CA LYS A 132 -21.31 -41.86 -1.51
C LYS A 132 -20.01 -42.66 -1.62
N ASN A 133 -19.64 -43.07 -2.82
CA ASN A 133 -18.44 -43.86 -3.06
C ASN A 133 -17.16 -43.03 -3.24
N ARG A 134 -17.22 -41.71 -3.03
CA ARG A 134 -16.04 -40.84 -3.08
C ARG A 134 -16.17 -39.68 -2.10
N LEU A 135 -15.03 -39.18 -1.65
CA LEU A 135 -14.94 -37.93 -0.91
C LEU A 135 -14.11 -36.93 -1.72
N ASN A 136 -14.67 -35.73 -1.92
CA ASN A 136 -13.95 -34.61 -2.51
C ASN A 136 -13.85 -33.50 -1.48
N ILE A 137 -12.63 -33.08 -1.18
CA ILE A 137 -12.36 -31.94 -0.31
C ILE A 137 -11.35 -31.01 -0.97
N THR A 138 -11.35 -29.75 -0.57
CA THR A 138 -10.25 -28.84 -0.85
C THR A 138 -9.45 -28.57 0.41
N ILE A 139 -8.16 -28.33 0.25
CA ILE A 139 -7.22 -27.92 1.30
C ILE A 139 -6.57 -26.61 0.83
N ARG A 140 -6.34 -25.69 1.77
CA ARG A 140 -5.61 -24.44 1.50
C ARG A 140 -4.20 -24.58 2.03
N GLU A 141 -3.22 -24.49 1.14
CA GLU A 141 -1.80 -24.62 1.48
C GLU A 141 -1.09 -23.30 1.21
N PRO A 142 -0.06 -22.92 2.00
CA PRO A 142 0.78 -21.78 1.67
C PRO A 142 1.42 -21.94 0.28
N LEU A 143 1.66 -20.84 -0.41
CA LEU A 143 2.31 -20.83 -1.72
C LEU A 143 3.79 -21.18 -1.65
N GLY A 144 4.50 -20.74 -0.60
CA GLY A 144 5.93 -20.93 -0.43
C GLY A 144 6.68 -19.66 -0.07
N VAL A 145 7.60 -19.24 -0.94
CA VAL A 145 8.42 -18.04 -0.80
C VAL A 145 7.75 -16.86 -1.52
N ILE A 146 7.40 -15.84 -0.75
CA ILE A 146 6.82 -14.59 -1.24
C ILE A 146 7.92 -13.53 -1.41
N GLY A 147 7.99 -12.91 -2.58
CA GLY A 147 8.73 -11.65 -2.75
C GLY A 147 7.80 -10.46 -2.53
N ALA A 148 8.11 -9.60 -1.57
CA ALA A 148 7.35 -8.38 -1.29
C ALA A 148 8.17 -7.14 -1.64
N ILE A 149 7.67 -6.33 -2.55
CA ILE A 149 8.30 -5.06 -2.96
C ILE A 149 7.36 -3.94 -2.56
N VAL A 150 7.83 -3.04 -1.69
CA VAL A 150 6.99 -2.07 -0.97
C VAL A 150 7.45 -0.63 -1.21
N PRO A 151 6.52 0.34 -1.32
CA PRO A 151 6.83 1.72 -1.64
C PRO A 151 7.19 2.52 -0.37
N TRP A 152 7.49 3.79 -0.56
CA TRP A 152 8.02 4.68 0.48
C TRP A 152 6.99 5.49 1.27
N ASN A 153 5.74 5.57 0.79
CA ASN A 153 4.76 6.49 1.37
C ASN A 153 4.20 6.02 2.72
N PHE A 154 4.05 4.71 2.91
CA PHE A 154 3.77 4.10 4.22
C PHE A 154 4.57 2.81 4.40
N PRO A 155 5.90 2.90 4.64
CA PRO A 155 6.81 1.76 4.62
C PRO A 155 6.40 0.62 5.55
N ILE A 156 6.09 0.91 6.82
CA ILE A 156 5.65 -0.10 7.79
C ILE A 156 4.29 -0.66 7.41
N MET A 157 3.33 0.21 7.10
CA MET A 157 1.94 -0.19 6.84
C MET A 157 1.83 -1.10 5.61
N LEU A 158 2.43 -0.70 4.49
CA LEU A 158 2.37 -1.46 3.24
C LEU A 158 3.28 -2.70 3.26
N THR A 159 4.30 -2.73 4.13
CA THR A 159 4.97 -3.98 4.48
C THR A 159 4.01 -4.91 5.22
N MET A 160 3.27 -4.40 6.21
CA MET A 160 2.39 -5.24 7.02
C MET A 160 1.24 -5.85 6.23
N TRP A 161 0.70 -5.12 5.24
CA TRP A 161 -0.35 -5.61 4.34
C TRP A 161 0.08 -6.85 3.53
N LYS A 162 1.40 -7.07 3.38
CA LYS A 162 1.96 -8.25 2.70
C LYS A 162 2.50 -9.27 3.70
N LEU A 163 3.19 -8.81 4.72
CA LEU A 163 3.87 -9.62 5.73
C LEU A 163 2.87 -10.41 6.57
N ALA A 164 1.84 -9.74 7.12
CA ALA A 164 0.88 -10.36 8.01
C ALA A 164 0.10 -11.52 7.36
N PRO A 165 -0.54 -11.37 6.18
CA PRO A 165 -1.23 -12.49 5.54
C PRO A 165 -0.27 -13.59 5.05
N ALA A 166 0.92 -13.24 4.56
CA ALA A 166 1.91 -14.23 4.13
C ALA A 166 2.30 -15.15 5.29
N LEU A 167 2.64 -14.58 6.44
CA LEU A 167 3.04 -15.32 7.63
C LEU A 167 1.88 -16.11 8.24
N ALA A 168 0.67 -15.54 8.30
CA ALA A 168 -0.51 -16.23 8.80
C ALA A 168 -0.83 -17.51 7.99
N ALA A 169 -0.70 -17.42 6.66
CA ALA A 169 -0.85 -18.55 5.76
C ALA A 169 0.25 -19.62 5.91
N GLY A 170 1.40 -19.28 6.50
CA GLY A 170 2.54 -20.20 6.66
C GLY A 170 3.63 -20.05 5.58
N ASN A 171 3.60 -18.97 4.80
CA ASN A 171 4.65 -18.65 3.84
C ASN A 171 5.91 -18.09 4.52
N THR A 172 7.03 -18.09 3.81
CA THR A 172 8.21 -17.27 4.11
C THR A 172 8.29 -16.10 3.15
N ILE A 173 9.04 -15.05 3.50
CA ILE A 173 9.01 -13.79 2.76
C ILE A 173 10.38 -13.13 2.65
N VAL A 174 10.63 -12.54 1.47
CA VAL A 174 11.77 -11.67 1.19
C VAL A 174 11.23 -10.28 0.83
N ILE A 175 11.57 -9.27 1.63
CA ILE A 175 11.06 -7.91 1.52
C ILE A 175 12.13 -7.00 0.93
N LYS A 176 11.78 -6.24 -0.11
CA LYS A 176 12.59 -5.18 -0.73
C LYS A 176 11.90 -3.83 -0.50
N PRO A 177 12.25 -3.09 0.56
CA PRO A 177 11.67 -1.77 0.80
C PRO A 177 12.23 -0.73 -0.15
N SER A 178 11.46 0.31 -0.46
CA SER A 178 11.96 1.47 -1.21
C SER A 178 13.29 1.97 -0.67
N GLU A 179 14.21 2.28 -1.56
CA GLU A 179 15.52 2.88 -1.26
C GLU A 179 15.40 4.24 -0.58
N GLU A 180 14.26 4.92 -0.72
CA GLU A 180 13.97 6.18 -0.04
C GLU A 180 13.71 5.99 1.47
N THR A 181 13.14 4.84 1.88
CA THR A 181 12.66 4.61 3.25
C THR A 181 12.89 3.18 3.76
N PRO A 182 14.12 2.66 3.77
CA PRO A 182 14.38 1.28 4.15
C PRO A 182 14.43 1.06 5.67
N ILE A 183 14.60 2.13 6.46
CA ILE A 183 15.07 2.02 7.84
C ILE A 183 13.99 1.42 8.75
N SER A 184 12.76 1.87 8.61
CA SER A 184 11.67 1.41 9.49
C SER A 184 11.27 -0.04 9.23
N VAL A 185 11.41 -0.51 7.98
CA VAL A 185 11.19 -1.91 7.61
C VAL A 185 12.27 -2.82 8.21
N LEU A 186 13.51 -2.35 8.34
CA LEU A 186 14.56 -3.11 9.04
C LEU A 186 14.25 -3.22 10.54
N GLU A 187 13.73 -2.16 11.17
CA GLU A 187 13.33 -2.25 12.58
C GLU A 187 12.15 -3.21 12.79
N LEU A 188 11.24 -3.37 11.81
CA LEU A 188 10.25 -4.45 11.85
C LEU A 188 10.92 -5.83 11.89
N ALA A 189 11.94 -6.09 11.08
CA ALA A 189 12.64 -7.37 11.09
C ALA A 189 13.25 -7.68 12.46
N ARG A 190 13.84 -6.67 13.13
CA ARG A 190 14.33 -6.80 14.51
C ARG A 190 13.20 -7.17 15.49
N LEU A 191 12.08 -6.47 15.44
CA LEU A 191 10.95 -6.72 16.36
C LEU A 191 10.29 -8.08 16.14
N PHE A 192 10.19 -8.54 14.89
CA PHE A 192 9.69 -9.88 14.58
C PHE A 192 10.67 -10.96 15.02
N GLN A 193 11.98 -10.73 14.92
CA GLN A 193 12.99 -11.62 15.48
C GLN A 193 12.87 -11.72 17.02
N GLU A 194 12.70 -10.60 17.72
CA GLU A 194 12.47 -10.56 19.18
C GLU A 194 11.15 -11.24 19.59
N ALA A 195 10.15 -11.22 18.72
CA ALA A 195 8.92 -11.97 18.93
C ALA A 195 9.15 -13.50 18.86
N GLY A 196 10.25 -13.95 18.25
CA GLY A 196 10.61 -15.36 18.12
C GLY A 196 10.19 -15.98 16.79
N ILE A 197 10.05 -15.15 15.75
CA ILE A 197 9.84 -15.66 14.39
C ILE A 197 11.12 -16.38 13.94
N PRO A 198 11.03 -17.63 13.42
CA PRO A 198 12.20 -18.42 13.07
C PRO A 198 13.08 -17.78 12.00
N ASP A 199 14.38 -18.08 12.07
CA ASP A 199 15.36 -17.60 11.11
C ASP A 199 15.00 -18.01 9.67
N GLY A 200 15.18 -17.07 8.74
CA GLY A 200 14.88 -17.26 7.31
C GLY A 200 13.40 -17.10 6.96
N VAL A 201 12.46 -17.06 7.92
CA VAL A 201 11.04 -16.83 7.63
C VAL A 201 10.81 -15.42 7.09
N ILE A 202 11.55 -14.44 7.62
CA ILE A 202 11.56 -13.05 7.14
C ILE A 202 12.98 -12.70 6.73
N ASN A 203 13.13 -12.10 5.55
CA ASN A 203 14.39 -11.56 5.07
C ASN A 203 14.13 -10.16 4.49
N VAL A 204 15.05 -9.23 4.67
CA VAL A 204 14.97 -7.85 4.16
C VAL A 204 16.23 -7.53 3.36
N VAL A 205 16.04 -7.19 2.09
CA VAL A 205 17.10 -6.88 1.12
C VAL A 205 16.91 -5.45 0.60
N ASN A 206 17.59 -4.48 1.20
CA ASN A 206 17.53 -3.08 0.78
C ASN A 206 18.37 -2.88 -0.48
N GLY A 207 17.87 -2.19 -1.50
CA GLY A 207 18.63 -1.91 -2.73
C GLY A 207 17.74 -1.33 -3.82
N TYR A 208 18.31 -0.79 -4.89
CA TYR A 208 17.52 -0.11 -5.92
C TYR A 208 16.55 -1.05 -6.66
N GLY A 209 15.39 -0.51 -7.07
CA GLY A 209 14.35 -1.28 -7.75
C GLY A 209 14.84 -2.02 -9.00
N HIS A 210 15.66 -1.37 -9.83
CA HIS A 210 16.19 -1.95 -11.07
C HIS A 210 17.30 -2.99 -10.87
N ILE A 211 17.74 -3.22 -9.63
CA ILE A 211 18.75 -4.25 -9.30
C ILE A 211 18.10 -5.30 -8.40
N ALA A 212 17.83 -4.96 -7.14
CA ALA A 212 17.29 -5.89 -6.14
C ALA A 212 15.82 -6.25 -6.43
N GLY A 213 15.02 -5.27 -6.86
CA GLY A 213 13.61 -5.48 -7.20
C GLY A 213 13.42 -6.38 -8.41
N GLU A 214 14.13 -6.12 -9.51
CA GLU A 214 14.11 -6.98 -10.71
C GLU A 214 14.64 -8.39 -10.40
N ALA A 215 15.76 -8.50 -9.66
CA ALA A 215 16.30 -9.79 -9.26
C ALA A 215 15.28 -10.61 -8.47
N LEU A 216 14.60 -9.99 -7.49
CA LEU A 216 13.58 -10.65 -6.69
C LEU A 216 12.37 -11.07 -7.53
N ALA A 217 11.87 -10.17 -8.40
CA ALA A 217 10.71 -10.44 -9.25
C ALA A 217 10.95 -11.55 -10.29
N SER A 218 12.18 -11.67 -10.78
CA SER A 218 12.56 -12.68 -11.77
C SER A 218 13.08 -13.99 -11.17
N HIS A 219 13.38 -14.03 -9.87
CA HIS A 219 14.01 -15.18 -9.22
C HIS A 219 13.17 -16.48 -9.37
N PRO A 220 13.78 -17.63 -9.71
CA PRO A 220 13.05 -18.91 -9.86
C PRO A 220 12.61 -19.54 -8.54
N GLY A 221 13.28 -19.21 -7.44
CA GLY A 221 12.91 -19.70 -6.10
C GLY A 221 11.75 -18.97 -5.41
N VAL A 222 11.16 -17.95 -6.05
CA VAL A 222 10.04 -17.14 -5.53
C VAL A 222 8.75 -17.58 -6.21
N ASP A 223 7.75 -17.96 -5.41
CA ASP A 223 6.48 -18.51 -5.88
C ASP A 223 5.45 -17.43 -6.21
N LYS A 224 5.55 -16.26 -5.57
CA LYS A 224 4.66 -15.12 -5.82
C LYS A 224 5.35 -13.79 -5.56
N ILE A 225 4.98 -12.77 -6.35
CA ILE A 225 5.31 -11.37 -6.04
C ILE A 225 4.06 -10.63 -5.53
N ALA A 226 4.23 -9.88 -4.44
CA ALA A 226 3.30 -8.86 -3.98
C ALA A 226 3.97 -7.49 -4.12
N PHE A 227 3.48 -6.67 -5.03
CA PHE A 227 4.05 -5.37 -5.35
C PHE A 227 3.06 -4.25 -5.06
N THR A 228 3.52 -3.20 -4.38
CA THR A 228 2.81 -1.92 -4.31
C THR A 228 3.74 -0.82 -4.81
N GLY A 229 3.25 0.05 -5.70
CA GLY A 229 4.06 1.14 -6.25
C GLY A 229 3.46 1.77 -7.50
N SER A 230 4.29 2.38 -8.34
CA SER A 230 3.80 3.06 -9.55
C SER A 230 3.29 2.07 -10.59
N THR A 231 2.38 2.55 -11.44
CA THR A 231 1.79 1.73 -12.52
C THR A 231 2.84 1.24 -13.51
N ASP A 232 3.82 2.07 -13.85
CA ASP A 232 4.86 1.69 -14.80
C ASP A 232 5.84 0.67 -14.22
N THR A 233 6.23 0.82 -12.95
CA THR A 233 7.03 -0.21 -12.27
C THR A 233 6.23 -1.51 -12.15
N GLY A 234 4.92 -1.45 -11.88
CA GLY A 234 4.05 -2.63 -11.86
C GLY A 234 4.08 -3.44 -13.17
N LYS A 235 4.10 -2.75 -14.32
CA LYS A 235 4.26 -3.40 -15.64
C LYS A 235 5.61 -4.12 -15.75
N LEU A 236 6.70 -3.49 -15.30
CA LEU A 236 8.03 -4.10 -15.30
C LEU A 236 8.10 -5.33 -14.38
N ILE A 237 7.48 -5.27 -13.20
CA ILE A 237 7.38 -6.39 -12.28
C ILE A 237 6.61 -7.55 -12.92
N MET A 238 5.49 -7.28 -13.57
CA MET A 238 4.71 -8.31 -14.27
C MET A 238 5.52 -8.95 -15.41
N GLN A 239 6.28 -8.15 -16.18
CA GLN A 239 7.19 -8.65 -17.20
C GLN A 239 8.29 -9.55 -16.59
N ALA A 240 8.92 -9.14 -15.50
CA ALA A 240 9.94 -9.94 -14.81
C ALA A 240 9.35 -11.26 -14.24
N ALA A 241 8.15 -11.20 -13.67
CA ALA A 241 7.46 -12.37 -13.12
C ALA A 241 7.08 -13.40 -14.20
N SER A 242 6.74 -12.94 -15.41
CA SER A 242 6.37 -13.79 -16.54
C SER A 242 7.42 -14.82 -16.93
N LYS A 243 8.71 -14.55 -16.63
CA LYS A 243 9.83 -15.46 -16.91
C LYS A 243 9.64 -16.87 -16.31
N ASN A 244 8.94 -16.98 -15.16
CA ASN A 244 8.64 -18.26 -14.51
C ASN A 244 7.14 -18.44 -14.21
N LEU A 245 6.26 -17.71 -14.91
CA LEU A 245 4.80 -17.74 -14.74
C LEU A 245 4.32 -17.57 -13.28
N LYS A 246 5.09 -16.86 -12.44
CA LYS A 246 4.73 -16.69 -11.04
C LYS A 246 3.56 -15.70 -10.89
N PRO A 247 2.54 -16.00 -10.05
CA PRO A 247 1.48 -15.06 -9.74
C PRO A 247 2.03 -13.74 -9.19
N VAL A 248 1.35 -12.64 -9.55
CA VAL A 248 1.61 -11.31 -9.00
C VAL A 248 0.33 -10.72 -8.41
N SER A 249 0.44 -9.96 -7.34
CA SER A 249 -0.58 -8.97 -6.94
C SER A 249 0.02 -7.59 -7.08
N LEU A 250 -0.73 -6.70 -7.71
CA LEU A 250 -0.29 -5.35 -8.05
C LEU A 250 -1.26 -4.36 -7.42
N GLU A 251 -0.78 -3.59 -6.46
CA GLU A 251 -1.47 -2.42 -5.91
C GLU A 251 -0.81 -1.16 -6.45
N LEU A 252 -1.46 -0.50 -7.41
CA LEU A 252 -0.86 0.57 -8.19
C LEU A 252 -1.53 1.93 -7.91
N GLY A 253 -1.05 2.95 -8.62
CA GLY A 253 -1.54 4.32 -8.50
C GLY A 253 -3.02 4.51 -8.84
N GLY A 254 -3.49 5.72 -8.55
CA GLY A 254 -4.88 6.11 -8.74
C GLY A 254 -5.07 7.55 -9.22
N LYS A 255 -6.30 7.83 -9.67
CA LYS A 255 -6.79 9.19 -9.93
C LYS A 255 -8.22 9.31 -9.42
N SER A 256 -8.38 9.03 -8.12
CA SER A 256 -9.65 8.75 -7.47
C SER A 256 -10.59 9.96 -7.54
N PRO A 257 -11.81 9.79 -8.08
CA PRO A 257 -12.84 10.82 -8.06
C PRO A 257 -13.43 10.96 -6.65
N ASN A 258 -13.61 12.19 -6.19
CA ASN A 258 -14.31 12.53 -4.96
C ASN A 258 -15.49 13.46 -5.30
N ILE A 259 -16.72 12.97 -5.18
CA ILE A 259 -17.90 13.54 -5.84
C ILE A 259 -18.85 14.15 -4.81
N ILE A 260 -19.12 15.45 -4.94
CA ILE A 260 -19.92 16.25 -4.01
C ILE A 260 -21.24 16.66 -4.68
N PHE A 261 -22.34 16.04 -4.26
CA PHE A 261 -23.68 16.43 -4.69
C PHE A 261 -24.22 17.61 -3.86
N ASP A 262 -25.22 18.30 -4.39
CA ASP A 262 -25.82 19.49 -3.80
C ASP A 262 -26.55 19.27 -2.47
N ASP A 263 -26.99 18.04 -2.21
CA ASP A 263 -27.62 17.63 -0.97
C ASP A 263 -26.62 17.16 0.10
N ALA A 264 -25.32 17.13 -0.21
CA ALA A 264 -24.27 16.74 0.74
C ALA A 264 -24.23 17.66 1.96
N ASN A 265 -23.79 17.12 3.10
CA ASN A 265 -23.34 17.99 4.19
C ASN A 265 -22.02 18.65 3.78
N ILE A 266 -22.04 19.96 3.53
CA ILE A 266 -20.88 20.71 3.05
C ILE A 266 -19.73 20.69 4.04
N GLU A 267 -19.99 20.77 5.34
CA GLU A 267 -18.91 20.77 6.31
C GLU A 267 -18.17 19.43 6.33
N ASP A 268 -18.91 18.33 6.40
CA ASP A 268 -18.34 16.98 6.39
C ASP A 268 -17.63 16.69 5.06
N ALA A 269 -18.25 17.07 3.94
CA ALA A 269 -17.69 16.90 2.61
C ALA A 269 -16.39 17.67 2.43
N VAL A 270 -16.30 18.91 2.94
CA VAL A 270 -15.06 19.69 2.93
C VAL A 270 -14.00 19.01 3.79
N ASN A 271 -14.33 18.63 5.04
CA ASN A 271 -13.37 18.00 5.96
C ASN A 271 -12.80 16.69 5.39
N GLY A 272 -13.69 15.81 4.91
CA GLY A 272 -13.28 14.54 4.31
C GLY A 272 -12.54 14.72 2.99
N SER A 273 -12.89 15.72 2.18
CA SER A 273 -12.15 16.02 0.94
C SER A 273 -10.75 16.55 1.21
N LEU A 274 -10.57 17.42 2.22
CA LEU A 274 -9.25 17.91 2.63
C LEU A 274 -8.38 16.77 3.13
N PHE A 275 -8.91 15.92 4.01
CA PHE A 275 -8.22 14.72 4.46
C PHE A 275 -7.87 13.82 3.27
N GLY A 276 -8.82 13.60 2.36
CA GLY A 276 -8.65 12.74 1.19
C GLY A 276 -7.55 13.16 0.21
N ILE A 277 -7.11 14.43 0.19
CA ILE A 277 -6.03 14.89 -0.70
C ILE A 277 -4.77 15.41 0.02
N TYR A 278 -4.87 15.86 1.27
CA TYR A 278 -3.73 16.45 1.98
C TYR A 278 -3.17 15.55 3.09
N PHE A 279 -3.88 14.49 3.51
CA PHE A 279 -3.31 13.44 4.36
C PHE A 279 -2.08 12.83 3.68
N ALA A 280 -1.04 12.55 4.47
CA ALA A 280 0.25 12.08 4.00
C ALA A 280 0.81 12.94 2.86
N GLN A 281 0.62 14.27 2.98
CA GLN A 281 1.08 15.26 2.02
C GLN A 281 0.63 14.99 0.56
N GLY A 282 -0.49 14.27 0.39
CA GLY A 282 -1.03 13.85 -0.91
C GLY A 282 -0.32 12.65 -1.56
N GLN A 283 0.61 12.00 -0.84
CA GLN A 283 1.37 10.84 -1.28
C GLN A 283 0.60 9.53 -0.99
N VAL A 284 -0.67 9.49 -1.41
CA VAL A 284 -1.59 8.37 -1.15
C VAL A 284 -2.14 7.86 -2.48
N CYS A 285 -2.02 6.55 -2.75
CA CYS A 285 -2.52 5.94 -3.99
C CYS A 285 -4.03 6.17 -4.20
N ALA A 286 -4.80 6.13 -3.11
CA ALA A 286 -6.24 6.36 -3.12
C ALA A 286 -6.64 7.84 -3.07
N ALA A 287 -5.71 8.80 -3.06
CA ALA A 287 -6.00 10.22 -2.85
C ALA A 287 -7.14 10.74 -3.75
N GLY A 288 -8.06 11.49 -3.16
CA GLY A 288 -9.21 12.12 -3.81
C GLY A 288 -8.83 13.32 -4.68
N SER A 289 -7.88 13.11 -5.59
CA SER A 289 -7.18 14.15 -6.34
C SER A 289 -7.99 14.74 -7.50
N ARG A 290 -9.12 14.13 -7.86
CA ARG A 290 -10.15 14.75 -8.71
C ARG A 290 -11.38 15.05 -7.88
N LEU A 291 -11.58 16.31 -7.55
CA LEU A 291 -12.72 16.77 -6.76
C LEU A 291 -13.84 17.24 -7.69
N PHE A 292 -14.89 16.44 -7.78
CA PHE A 292 -16.07 16.73 -8.59
C PHE A 292 -17.11 17.43 -7.74
N VAL A 293 -17.53 18.63 -8.11
CA VAL A 293 -18.51 19.42 -7.34
C VAL A 293 -19.67 19.82 -8.23
N GLN A 294 -20.90 19.57 -7.75
CA GLN A 294 -22.11 19.88 -8.51
C GLN A 294 -22.27 21.39 -8.68
N GLU A 295 -22.68 21.83 -9.88
CA GLU A 295 -22.79 23.24 -10.24
C GLU A 295 -23.63 24.06 -9.24
N SER A 296 -24.74 23.51 -8.74
CA SER A 296 -25.65 24.20 -7.82
C SER A 296 -25.07 24.47 -6.43
N VAL A 297 -23.97 23.81 -6.04
CA VAL A 297 -23.33 23.96 -4.72
C VAL A 297 -21.87 24.42 -4.80
N TYR A 298 -21.36 24.60 -6.02
CA TYR A 298 -19.95 24.84 -6.32
C TYR A 298 -19.36 25.99 -5.51
N ASP A 299 -19.94 27.18 -5.60
CA ASP A 299 -19.36 28.39 -4.99
C ASP A 299 -19.30 28.28 -3.47
N LYS A 300 -20.36 27.75 -2.85
CA LYS A 300 -20.43 27.53 -1.41
C LYS A 300 -19.39 26.52 -0.94
N PHE A 301 -19.26 25.40 -1.64
CA PHE A 301 -18.28 24.37 -1.31
C PHE A 301 -16.85 24.89 -1.49
N MET A 302 -16.56 25.53 -2.63
CA MET A 302 -15.22 26.02 -2.95
C MET A 302 -14.73 27.09 -1.99
N GLN A 303 -15.60 28.01 -1.59
CA GLN A 303 -15.24 29.01 -0.57
C GLN A 303 -14.79 28.31 0.73
N ALA A 304 -15.59 27.39 1.26
CA ALA A 304 -15.27 26.68 2.50
C ALA A 304 -14.03 25.77 2.37
N PHE A 305 -13.87 25.12 1.22
CA PHE A 305 -12.74 24.24 0.94
C PHE A 305 -11.42 25.01 0.86
N VAL A 306 -11.40 26.14 0.13
CA VAL A 306 -10.21 27.00 0.00
C VAL A 306 -9.84 27.62 1.34
N ASP A 307 -10.81 28.12 2.12
CA ASP A 307 -10.55 28.76 3.41
C ASP A 307 -9.92 27.78 4.40
N LYS A 308 -10.44 26.55 4.47
CA LYS A 308 -9.86 25.51 5.32
C LYS A 308 -8.50 25.02 4.80
N ALA A 309 -8.32 24.86 3.49
CA ALA A 309 -7.03 24.46 2.92
C ALA A 309 -5.90 25.45 3.24
N LYS A 310 -6.18 26.76 3.22
CA LYS A 310 -5.21 27.81 3.62
C LYS A 310 -4.79 27.72 5.10
N SER A 311 -5.60 27.10 5.95
CA SER A 311 -5.31 26.96 7.38
C SER A 311 -4.40 25.78 7.72
N ILE A 312 -4.11 24.90 6.75
CA ILE A 312 -3.24 23.72 6.95
C ILE A 312 -1.82 24.19 7.27
N ARG A 313 -1.31 23.76 8.43
CA ARG A 313 0.06 24.07 8.86
C ARG A 313 1.07 23.11 8.24
N VAL A 314 1.83 23.61 7.28
CA VAL A 314 3.00 22.92 6.72
C VAL A 314 4.21 23.17 7.61
N GLY A 315 4.96 22.12 7.97
CA GLY A 315 6.04 22.28 8.94
C GLY A 315 6.86 21.03 9.22
N ASN A 316 7.73 21.11 10.23
CA ASN A 316 8.52 19.98 10.69
C ASN A 316 7.58 18.81 11.06
N PRO A 317 7.75 17.61 10.46
CA PRO A 317 6.87 16.47 10.73
C PRO A 317 6.85 16.05 12.21
N LEU A 318 7.92 16.32 12.98
CA LEU A 318 7.99 15.98 14.41
C LEU A 318 7.36 17.04 15.32
N ASP A 319 6.98 18.20 14.80
CA ASP A 319 6.22 19.18 15.57
C ASP A 319 4.75 18.71 15.66
N PRO A 320 4.18 18.51 16.87
CA PRO A 320 2.82 18.01 17.05
C PRO A 320 1.74 18.97 16.52
N THR A 321 2.09 20.22 16.21
CA THR A 321 1.18 21.20 15.61
C THR A 321 1.15 21.12 14.08
N THR A 322 2.13 20.48 13.44
CA THR A 322 2.19 20.30 11.99
C THR A 322 1.03 19.40 11.51
N GLN A 323 0.43 19.77 10.38
CA GLN A 323 -0.67 19.03 9.76
C GLN A 323 -0.30 18.48 8.38
N MET A 324 0.79 18.97 7.78
CA MET A 324 1.32 18.44 6.53
C MET A 324 2.86 18.58 6.53
N GLY A 325 3.59 17.48 6.32
CA GLY A 325 5.05 17.46 6.27
C GLY A 325 5.65 17.74 4.88
N PRO A 326 6.92 17.35 4.64
CA PRO A 326 7.59 17.44 3.34
C PRO A 326 7.22 16.28 2.41
N GLN A 327 7.48 16.45 1.12
CA GLN A 327 7.49 15.36 0.13
C GLN A 327 8.72 14.46 0.32
N ILE A 328 8.66 13.21 -0.11
CA ILE A 328 9.69 12.21 0.19
C ILE A 328 11.10 12.57 -0.31
N SER A 329 11.21 13.20 -1.48
CA SER A 329 12.52 13.49 -2.08
C SER A 329 12.47 14.73 -2.97
N ALA A 330 13.64 15.32 -3.23
CA ALA A 330 13.76 16.47 -4.11
C ALA A 330 13.35 16.13 -5.55
N GLU A 331 13.60 14.90 -6.00
CA GLU A 331 13.14 14.40 -7.30
C GLU A 331 11.60 14.37 -7.36
N HIS A 332 10.96 13.85 -6.32
CA HIS A 332 9.50 13.79 -6.25
C HIS A 332 8.87 15.18 -6.19
N LEU A 333 9.44 16.09 -5.39
CA LEU A 333 9.04 17.48 -5.35
C LEU A 333 9.12 18.15 -6.73
N GLY A 334 10.22 17.93 -7.47
CA GLY A 334 10.38 18.45 -8.83
C GLY A 334 9.33 17.90 -9.82
N LYS A 335 8.88 16.65 -9.65
CA LYS A 335 7.77 16.09 -10.44
C LYS A 335 6.45 16.82 -10.14
N ILE A 336 6.17 17.11 -8.87
CA ILE A 336 4.97 17.85 -8.46
C ILE A 336 5.00 19.27 -9.05
N GLU A 337 6.13 19.98 -8.93
CA GLU A 337 6.32 21.32 -9.51
C GLU A 337 6.06 21.33 -11.02
N LYS A 338 6.54 20.30 -11.74
CA LYS A 338 6.26 20.11 -13.17
C LYS A 338 4.76 19.95 -13.46
N TYR A 339 4.03 19.16 -12.68
CA TYR A 339 2.58 19.02 -12.86
C TYR A 339 1.82 20.31 -12.60
N VAL A 340 2.24 21.10 -11.61
CA VAL A 340 1.66 22.43 -11.38
C VAL A 340 1.86 23.33 -12.59
N GLN A 341 3.07 23.33 -13.18
CA GLN A 341 3.32 24.09 -14.41
C GLN A 341 2.47 23.61 -15.58
N LEU A 342 2.33 22.29 -15.78
CA LEU A 342 1.46 21.72 -16.83
C LEU A 342 -0.01 22.15 -16.65
N GLY A 343 -0.51 22.19 -15.41
CA GLY A 343 -1.85 22.69 -15.12
C GLY A 343 -2.05 24.13 -15.57
N LEU A 344 -1.07 25.01 -15.29
CA LEU A 344 -1.10 26.41 -15.74
C LEU A 344 -1.02 26.53 -17.27
N ASP A 345 -0.12 25.77 -17.90
CA ASP A 345 0.10 25.80 -19.36
C ASP A 345 -1.13 25.32 -20.14
N GLU A 346 -1.90 24.38 -19.57
CA GLU A 346 -3.14 23.86 -20.16
C GLU A 346 -4.36 24.75 -19.84
N GLY A 347 -4.19 25.85 -19.10
CA GLY A 347 -5.24 26.83 -18.83
C GLY A 347 -6.09 26.57 -17.58
N ALA A 348 -5.69 25.63 -16.71
CA ALA A 348 -6.31 25.52 -15.39
C ALA A 348 -5.98 26.75 -14.53
N LYS A 349 -6.90 27.12 -13.65
CA LYS A 349 -6.71 28.27 -12.76
C LYS A 349 -6.19 27.81 -11.41
N LEU A 350 -4.99 28.23 -11.05
CA LEU A 350 -4.44 28.05 -9.71
C LEU A 350 -5.16 28.96 -8.70
N VAL A 351 -5.85 28.37 -7.72
CA VAL A 351 -6.63 29.09 -6.71
C VAL A 351 -5.77 29.42 -5.49
N ILE A 352 -5.00 28.45 -5.01
CA ILE A 352 -4.02 28.58 -3.93
C ILE A 352 -2.85 27.63 -4.14
N GLY A 353 -1.74 27.90 -3.45
CA GLY A 353 -0.58 27.01 -3.39
C GLY A 353 0.23 27.00 -4.68
N GLY A 354 0.69 25.82 -5.09
CA GLY A 354 1.50 25.63 -6.29
C GLY A 354 2.97 26.02 -6.11
N SER A 355 3.43 26.21 -4.88
CA SER A 355 4.80 26.63 -4.59
C SER A 355 5.35 25.98 -3.31
N ARG A 356 6.66 26.09 -3.13
CA ARG A 356 7.31 25.83 -1.84
C ARG A 356 6.88 26.90 -0.82
N PRO A 357 6.64 26.53 0.46
CA PRO A 357 6.25 27.49 1.49
C PRO A 357 7.45 28.28 2.03
N ASP A 358 7.21 29.53 2.43
CA ASP A 358 8.19 30.38 3.13
C ASP A 358 8.04 30.18 4.65
N ILE A 359 8.63 29.10 5.18
CA ILE A 359 8.51 28.68 6.58
C ILE A 359 9.87 28.54 7.29
N GLY A 360 10.95 29.03 6.67
CA GLY A 360 12.31 28.95 7.24
C GLY A 360 12.89 27.53 7.34
N LEU A 361 12.31 26.55 6.64
CA LEU A 361 12.77 25.17 6.58
C LEU A 361 13.25 24.83 5.17
N ASN A 362 14.33 24.05 5.06
CA ASN A 362 14.99 23.72 3.79
C ASN A 362 14.66 22.32 3.25
N GLY A 363 13.66 21.65 3.84
CA GLY A 363 13.19 20.34 3.37
C GLY A 363 12.35 20.42 2.09
N ASN A 364 11.87 19.26 1.64
CA ASN A 364 11.11 19.10 0.41
C ASN A 364 9.62 19.53 0.58
N TYR A 365 9.37 20.72 1.12
CA TYR A 365 8.03 21.19 1.44
C TYR A 365 7.26 21.72 0.22
N PHE A 366 5.95 21.48 0.20
CA PHE A 366 5.05 22.01 -0.82
C PHE A 366 3.73 22.47 -0.19
N THR A 367 3.11 23.50 -0.77
CA THR A 367 1.85 24.06 -0.26
C THR A 367 0.63 23.24 -0.71
N PRO A 368 -0.45 23.17 0.10
CA PRO A 368 -1.73 22.65 -0.37
C PRO A 368 -2.17 23.41 -1.62
N THR A 369 -2.37 22.68 -2.71
CA THR A 369 -2.56 23.26 -4.04
C THR A 369 -3.95 22.91 -4.58
N ILE A 370 -4.66 23.91 -5.11
CA ILE A 370 -6.00 23.76 -5.67
C ILE A 370 -6.02 24.38 -7.07
N PHE A 371 -6.35 23.56 -8.06
CA PHE A 371 -6.71 24.02 -9.40
C PHE A 371 -8.21 23.97 -9.61
N GLU A 372 -8.78 25.04 -10.18
CA GLU A 372 -10.15 25.08 -10.68
C GLU A 372 -10.20 25.30 -12.20
N ASN A 373 -11.41 25.23 -12.76
CA ASN A 373 -11.64 25.22 -14.21
C ASN A 373 -10.85 24.11 -14.91
N VAL A 374 -10.66 22.97 -14.23
CA VAL A 374 -9.99 21.81 -14.79
C VAL A 374 -10.98 21.05 -15.69
N SER A 375 -10.56 20.77 -16.92
CA SER A 375 -11.27 19.83 -17.80
C SER A 375 -10.75 18.41 -17.57
N ASN A 376 -11.56 17.39 -17.84
CA ASN A 376 -11.18 16.01 -17.54
C ASN A 376 -10.05 15.49 -18.47
N GLU A 377 -9.78 16.22 -19.55
CA GLU A 377 -8.77 15.97 -20.55
C GLU A 377 -7.38 16.49 -20.16
N MET A 378 -7.30 17.45 -19.23
CA MET A 378 -6.04 18.04 -18.77
C MET A 378 -5.14 17.01 -18.09
N THR A 379 -3.82 17.14 -18.24
CA THR A 379 -2.82 16.25 -17.67
C THR A 379 -2.98 16.13 -16.15
N ILE A 380 -3.24 17.24 -15.46
CA ILE A 380 -3.48 17.24 -14.00
C ILE A 380 -4.76 16.53 -13.57
N ALA A 381 -5.70 16.26 -14.49
CA ALA A 381 -6.88 15.42 -14.26
C ALA A 381 -6.67 13.96 -14.71
N ARG A 382 -5.74 13.68 -15.63
CA ARG A 382 -5.49 12.33 -16.17
C ARG A 382 -4.46 11.55 -15.37
N GLU A 383 -3.37 12.21 -14.99
CA GLU A 383 -2.18 11.57 -14.44
C GLU A 383 -2.13 11.67 -12.91
N GLU A 384 -1.52 10.67 -12.29
CA GLU A 384 -1.25 10.66 -10.85
C GLU A 384 -0.07 11.59 -10.54
N ILE A 385 -0.35 12.64 -9.77
CA ILE A 385 0.65 13.63 -9.33
C ILE A 385 1.37 13.15 -8.06
N PHE A 386 0.63 12.44 -7.19
CA PHE A 386 1.11 11.89 -5.92
C PHE A 386 1.70 12.96 -4.97
N GLY A 387 1.05 14.11 -4.91
CA GLY A 387 1.40 15.23 -4.04
C GLY A 387 0.13 16.02 -3.66
N PRO A 388 0.25 17.12 -2.90
CA PRO A 388 -0.89 17.81 -2.31
C PRO A 388 -1.54 18.75 -3.31
N VAL A 389 -1.99 18.21 -4.45
CA VAL A 389 -2.55 18.93 -5.60
C VAL A 389 -3.90 18.33 -5.98
N VAL A 390 -4.96 19.14 -5.87
CA VAL A 390 -6.32 18.74 -6.27
C VAL A 390 -6.74 19.43 -7.56
N SER A 391 -7.38 18.67 -8.45
CA SER A 391 -8.07 19.18 -9.63
C SER A 391 -9.57 19.24 -9.37
N VAL A 392 -10.14 20.45 -9.40
CA VAL A 392 -11.58 20.66 -9.20
C VAL A 392 -12.31 20.72 -10.54
N ILE A 393 -13.31 19.84 -10.69
CA ILE A 393 -14.08 19.65 -11.93
C ILE A 393 -15.57 19.81 -11.62
N ARG A 394 -16.29 20.61 -12.42
CA ARG A 394 -17.74 20.78 -12.28
C ARG A 394 -18.51 19.65 -12.94
N PHE A 395 -19.65 19.28 -12.36
CA PHE A 395 -20.61 18.39 -13.00
C PHE A 395 -22.06 18.89 -12.82
N LYS A 396 -22.93 18.48 -13.74
CA LYS A 396 -24.33 18.92 -13.81
C LYS A 396 -25.24 18.05 -12.96
N ASP A 397 -25.20 16.75 -13.23
CA ASP A 397 -26.09 15.75 -12.66
C ASP A 397 -25.36 14.41 -12.42
N GLU A 398 -26.10 13.42 -11.93
CA GLU A 398 -25.58 12.09 -11.59
C GLU A 398 -24.97 11.36 -12.80
N GLU A 399 -25.53 11.53 -14.00
CA GLU A 399 -25.05 10.87 -15.22
C GLU A 399 -23.73 11.50 -15.67
N ASP A 400 -23.67 12.83 -15.73
CA ASP A 400 -22.45 13.58 -16.04
C ASP A 400 -21.32 13.27 -15.04
N ALA A 401 -21.64 13.17 -13.74
CA ALA A 401 -20.69 12.78 -12.71
C ALA A 401 -20.11 11.38 -12.97
N LEU A 402 -20.95 10.38 -13.27
CA LEU A 402 -20.50 9.02 -13.54
C LEU A 402 -19.63 8.92 -14.79
N ILE A 403 -19.98 9.63 -15.86
CA ILE A 403 -19.19 9.65 -17.11
C ILE A 403 -17.79 10.20 -16.82
N LYS A 404 -17.70 11.40 -16.23
CA LYS A 404 -16.42 12.06 -15.95
C LYS A 404 -15.58 11.32 -14.91
N ALA A 405 -16.19 10.86 -13.83
CA ALA A 405 -15.50 10.12 -12.76
C ALA A 405 -14.86 8.84 -13.29
N ASN A 406 -15.56 8.10 -14.16
CA ASN A 406 -15.09 6.85 -14.75
C ASN A 406 -14.11 7.02 -15.92
N ASP A 407 -14.08 8.21 -16.53
CA ASP A 407 -13.14 8.56 -17.58
C ASP A 407 -11.75 8.83 -16.98
N THR A 408 -11.05 7.72 -16.74
CA THR A 408 -9.66 7.61 -16.29
C THR A 408 -9.17 6.20 -16.58
N ILE A 409 -7.86 6.01 -16.74
CA ILE A 409 -7.26 4.67 -16.86
C ILE A 409 -7.24 3.91 -15.53
N TYR A 410 -7.39 4.61 -14.42
CA TYR A 410 -7.31 4.08 -13.06
C TYR A 410 -8.66 3.58 -12.55
N GLY A 411 -8.63 2.85 -11.44
CA GLY A 411 -9.81 2.29 -10.79
C GLY A 411 -9.56 1.86 -9.35
N LEU A 412 -8.79 2.63 -8.57
CA LEU A 412 -8.46 2.28 -7.20
C LEU A 412 -9.60 2.60 -6.23
N ALA A 413 -9.85 3.88 -5.97
CA ALA A 413 -10.89 4.35 -5.05
C ALA A 413 -11.78 5.42 -5.68
N SER A 414 -12.92 5.68 -5.04
CA SER A 414 -13.84 6.77 -5.33
C SER A 414 -14.54 7.22 -4.06
N GLY A 415 -15.03 8.46 -4.00
CA GLY A 415 -15.86 8.99 -2.92
C GLY A 415 -17.15 9.62 -3.44
N VAL A 416 -18.23 9.48 -2.69
CA VAL A 416 -19.55 10.07 -2.98
C VAL A 416 -20.11 10.71 -1.71
N TRP A 417 -20.47 11.99 -1.81
CA TRP A 417 -21.08 12.75 -0.72
C TRP A 417 -22.51 13.15 -1.11
N THR A 418 -23.49 12.62 -0.40
CA THR A 418 -24.92 12.83 -0.66
C THR A 418 -25.76 12.31 0.52
N LYS A 419 -26.94 12.88 0.74
CA LYS A 419 -27.92 12.37 1.73
C LYS A 419 -28.91 11.39 1.08
N ASP A 420 -29.04 11.38 -0.24
CA ASP A 420 -29.88 10.43 -0.96
C ASP A 420 -29.25 9.02 -0.99
N ILE A 421 -29.76 8.13 -0.13
CA ILE A 421 -29.34 6.73 -0.09
C ILE A 421 -29.61 5.97 -1.40
N LYS A 422 -30.63 6.34 -2.18
CA LYS A 422 -30.86 5.70 -3.49
C LYS A 422 -29.77 6.09 -4.48
N ARG A 423 -29.33 7.36 -4.45
CA ARG A 423 -28.17 7.83 -5.21
C ARG A 423 -26.89 7.11 -4.79
N VAL A 424 -26.68 6.89 -3.49
CA VAL A 424 -25.54 6.09 -3.00
C VAL A 424 -25.46 4.74 -3.70
N PHE A 425 -26.55 3.97 -3.75
CA PHE A 425 -26.54 2.66 -4.42
C PHE A 425 -26.32 2.73 -5.93
N ARG A 426 -26.88 3.75 -6.62
CA ARG A 426 -26.66 3.94 -8.06
C ARG A 426 -25.21 4.31 -8.35
N MET A 427 -24.67 5.28 -7.61
CA MET A 427 -23.28 5.72 -7.73
C MET A 427 -22.29 4.59 -7.41
N ALA A 428 -22.48 3.89 -6.28
CA ALA A 428 -21.60 2.79 -5.89
C ALA A 428 -21.56 1.65 -6.93
N ARG A 429 -22.67 1.38 -7.61
CA ARG A 429 -22.70 0.41 -8.72
C ARG A 429 -22.14 0.94 -10.03
N GLY A 430 -22.29 2.23 -10.30
CA GLY A 430 -21.85 2.87 -11.54
C GLY A 430 -20.37 3.22 -11.57
N LEU A 431 -19.75 3.47 -10.41
CA LEU A 431 -18.35 3.82 -10.28
C LEU A 431 -17.44 2.60 -10.49
N LYS A 432 -16.45 2.74 -11.36
CA LYS A 432 -15.48 1.70 -11.72
C LYS A 432 -14.23 1.83 -10.84
N ALA A 433 -14.38 1.55 -9.56
CA ALA A 433 -13.32 1.56 -8.56
C ALA A 433 -13.37 0.29 -7.69
N GLY A 434 -12.25 -0.07 -7.08
CA GLY A 434 -12.18 -1.16 -6.11
C GLY A 434 -12.84 -0.83 -4.78
N THR A 435 -12.72 0.44 -4.35
CA THR A 435 -13.33 0.95 -3.12
C THR A 435 -14.17 2.18 -3.41
N VAL A 436 -15.41 2.23 -2.91
CA VAL A 436 -16.28 3.41 -2.99
C VAL A 436 -16.63 3.87 -1.58
N TYR A 437 -16.10 5.02 -1.18
CA TYR A 437 -16.41 5.68 0.08
C TYR A 437 -17.70 6.49 -0.04
N VAL A 438 -18.55 6.44 0.98
CA VAL A 438 -19.83 7.16 1.02
C VAL A 438 -19.85 8.02 2.26
N ASN A 439 -19.97 9.33 2.09
CA ASN A 439 -19.94 10.32 3.18
C ASN A 439 -18.71 10.20 4.09
N THR A 440 -17.60 9.75 3.52
CA THR A 440 -16.26 9.63 4.12
C THR A 440 -15.22 9.54 2.99
N PHE A 441 -13.93 9.56 3.33
CA PHE A 441 -12.85 9.35 2.36
C PHE A 441 -11.57 8.86 3.05
N SER A 442 -10.77 8.03 2.37
CA SER A 442 -9.46 7.53 2.84
C SER A 442 -9.47 6.75 4.17
N MET A 443 -10.63 6.20 4.57
CA MET A 443 -10.71 5.30 5.73
C MET A 443 -10.27 3.89 5.34
N LEU A 444 -9.69 3.16 6.29
CA LEU A 444 -9.19 1.79 6.14
C LEU A 444 -9.69 0.91 7.28
N ASP A 445 -9.90 -0.36 7.00
CA ASP A 445 -10.30 -1.40 7.95
C ASP A 445 -9.58 -2.70 7.56
N SER A 446 -8.88 -3.35 8.49
CA SER A 446 -8.12 -4.57 8.22
C SER A 446 -9.00 -5.74 7.76
N ALA A 447 -10.29 -5.72 8.08
CA ALA A 447 -11.25 -6.74 7.67
C ALA A 447 -11.82 -6.50 6.25
N ALA A 448 -11.69 -5.29 5.70
CA ALA A 448 -12.21 -4.93 4.39
C ALA A 448 -11.15 -5.13 3.29
N PRO A 449 -11.48 -5.77 2.15
CA PRO A 449 -10.54 -5.90 1.05
C PRO A 449 -10.24 -4.53 0.43
N PHE A 450 -8.98 -4.30 0.11
CA PHE A 450 -8.51 -3.10 -0.57
C PHE A 450 -7.76 -3.51 -1.84
N GLY A 451 -8.09 -2.87 -2.95
CA GLY A 451 -7.31 -3.01 -4.18
C GLY A 451 -8.03 -2.55 -5.43
N GLY A 452 -7.28 -2.28 -6.48
CA GLY A 452 -7.80 -1.59 -7.67
C GLY A 452 -8.46 -2.47 -8.74
N THR A 453 -8.94 -1.81 -9.79
CA THR A 453 -9.25 -2.40 -11.10
C THR A 453 -8.59 -1.55 -12.20
N LYS A 454 -8.76 -1.94 -13.47
CA LYS A 454 -8.12 -1.29 -14.62
C LYS A 454 -6.59 -1.22 -14.44
N GLN A 455 -5.97 -0.04 -14.63
CA GLN A 455 -4.53 0.15 -14.45
C GLN A 455 -4.13 0.42 -12.99
N SER A 456 -5.07 0.47 -12.04
CA SER A 456 -4.73 0.51 -10.61
C SER A 456 -4.32 -0.86 -10.05
N GLY A 457 -4.24 -1.88 -10.91
CA GLY A 457 -3.74 -3.20 -10.57
C GLY A 457 -4.84 -4.24 -10.33
N PHE A 458 -4.46 -5.34 -9.70
CA PHE A 458 -5.31 -6.51 -9.47
C PHE A 458 -4.78 -7.36 -8.30
N GLY A 459 -5.70 -8.13 -7.71
CA GLY A 459 -5.54 -8.68 -6.36
C GLY A 459 -6.24 -7.79 -5.33
N ARG A 460 -6.41 -8.31 -4.12
CA ARG A 460 -7.00 -7.57 -2.99
C ARG A 460 -6.15 -7.81 -1.76
N GLU A 461 -5.49 -6.76 -1.28
CA GLU A 461 -4.86 -6.77 0.04
C GLU A 461 -5.92 -6.56 1.13
N LEU A 462 -5.54 -6.80 2.39
CA LEU A 462 -6.46 -6.76 3.53
C LEU A 462 -7.63 -7.75 3.44
N GLY A 463 -8.42 -7.80 4.51
CA GLY A 463 -9.56 -8.68 4.66
C GLY A 463 -9.21 -10.17 4.54
N MET A 464 -10.27 -10.99 4.52
CA MET A 464 -10.11 -12.43 4.28
C MET A 464 -9.70 -12.75 2.84
N GLU A 465 -10.04 -11.88 1.88
CA GLU A 465 -9.76 -12.10 0.46
C GLU A 465 -8.27 -12.15 0.16
N ALA A 466 -7.43 -11.38 0.88
CA ALA A 466 -5.99 -11.44 0.70
C ALA A 466 -5.42 -12.84 0.90
N MET A 467 -6.01 -13.65 1.80
CA MET A 467 -5.57 -15.03 2.02
C MET A 467 -5.65 -15.88 0.75
N ASN A 468 -6.52 -15.51 -0.20
CA ASN A 468 -6.58 -16.17 -1.49
C ASN A 468 -5.36 -15.95 -2.35
N MET A 469 -4.65 -14.86 -2.14
CA MET A 469 -3.40 -14.57 -2.81
C MET A 469 -2.19 -15.20 -2.13
N TYR A 470 -2.33 -15.74 -0.92
CA TYR A 470 -1.23 -16.32 -0.13
C TYR A 470 -1.39 -17.83 0.11
N THR A 471 -2.43 -18.44 -0.47
CA THR A 471 -2.67 -19.88 -0.40
C THR A 471 -3.15 -20.44 -1.74
N GLU A 472 -2.76 -21.68 -2.04
CA GLU A 472 -3.24 -22.44 -3.20
C GLU A 472 -4.34 -23.41 -2.76
N THR A 473 -5.32 -23.63 -3.64
CA THR A 473 -6.37 -24.63 -3.40
C THR A 473 -5.91 -25.97 -3.96
N LYS A 474 -5.70 -26.95 -3.06
CA LYS A 474 -5.47 -28.35 -3.44
C LYS A 474 -6.78 -29.13 -3.38
N HIS A 475 -7.21 -29.69 -4.51
CA HIS A 475 -8.32 -30.63 -4.55
C HIS A 475 -7.83 -32.04 -4.22
N VAL A 476 -8.44 -32.67 -3.22
CA VAL A 476 -8.18 -34.06 -2.84
C VAL A 476 -9.40 -34.89 -3.17
N TRP A 477 -9.17 -35.93 -3.97
CA TRP A 477 -10.16 -36.93 -4.34
C TRP A 477 -9.81 -38.25 -3.66
N VAL A 478 -10.75 -38.81 -2.91
CA VAL A 478 -10.57 -40.10 -2.21
C VAL A 478 -11.62 -41.08 -2.71
N ASP A 479 -11.16 -42.22 -3.25
CA ASP A 479 -12.04 -43.36 -3.53
C ASP A 479 -12.45 -43.99 -2.21
N LEU A 480 -13.75 -44.15 -2.00
CA LEU A 480 -14.31 -44.87 -0.86
C LEU A 480 -14.99 -46.17 -1.30
N SER A 481 -14.84 -46.56 -2.56
CA SER A 481 -15.36 -47.82 -3.08
C SER A 481 -14.64 -49.00 -2.42
N PRO A 482 -15.35 -50.09 -2.05
CA PRO A 482 -14.71 -51.28 -1.48
C PRO A 482 -13.69 -51.94 -2.40
N GLN A 483 -13.87 -51.76 -3.71
CA GLN A 483 -13.00 -52.26 -4.76
C GLN A 483 -12.65 -51.08 -5.67
N ALA A 484 -11.36 -50.90 -5.94
CA ALA A 484 -10.89 -49.89 -6.87
C ALA A 484 -11.32 -50.23 -8.31
N LEU A 485 -11.29 -49.22 -9.19
CA LEU A 485 -11.59 -49.37 -10.61
C LEU A 485 -10.67 -50.42 -11.27
N ASN A 486 -11.19 -51.63 -11.54
CA ASN A 486 -10.52 -52.61 -12.40
C ASN A 486 -11.01 -52.49 -13.85
N TRP A 487 -10.58 -51.43 -14.53
CA TRP A 487 -11.00 -51.16 -15.91
C TRP A 487 -10.60 -52.27 -16.90
N TYR A 488 -9.48 -52.96 -16.64
CA TYR A 488 -8.92 -53.94 -17.58
C TYR A 488 -9.27 -55.39 -17.24
N GLY A 489 -9.86 -55.67 -16.07
CA GLY A 489 -10.31 -57.01 -15.69
C GLY A 489 -9.19 -58.05 -15.54
N LEU A 490 -7.95 -57.60 -15.33
CA LEU A 490 -6.78 -58.46 -15.13
C LEU A 490 -6.64 -58.90 -13.67
#